data_AF-A0A926CHS2-F1
#
_entry.id   AF-A0A926CHS2-F1
#
_cell.length_a   1.000
_cell.length_b   1.000
_cell.length_c   1.000
_cell.angle_alpha   90.00
_cell.angle_beta   90.00
_cell.angle_gamma   90.00
#
_symmetry.space_group_name_H-M   'P 1'
#
loop_
_entity.id
_entity.type
_entity.pdbx_description
1 polymer ?
#
loop_
_entity_poly.entity_id
_entity_poly.type
_entity_poly.pdbx_seq_one_letter_code
_entity_poly.pdbx_strand_id
1 'polypeptide(L)'
;TQLHRTLIYLPAVLPTLVVGLVFKSILNPATGVLNSGLRAIGLGALAQRWLVDVHLALPSIIAVDTWKGTGYIMVILLAGLQSIPGEYYEAAAIDGANAWARLRHITLPLLMPAITVTTVLNLLYAIKVFDIVYVLTNGGPGFATEVVFTAVFKEFSKGRYGVGTAISTLLFVIMVVLGYYVIRLMTRQEQTEA
;
A
#
# COMPACT_ATOMS: atom_id res chain seq x y z
N THR A 1 16.96 -18.98 -5.75
CA THR A 1 16.42 -18.00 -4.79
C THR A 1 16.09 -16.62 -5.39
N GLN A 2 16.34 -16.31 -6.67
CA GLN A 2 15.97 -14.99 -7.22
C GLN A 2 14.52 -14.87 -7.72
N LEU A 3 13.91 -15.97 -8.17
CA LEU A 3 12.58 -15.97 -8.81
C LEU A 3 11.46 -15.43 -7.91
N HIS A 4 11.43 -15.81 -6.62
CA HIS A 4 10.38 -15.33 -5.70
C HIS A 4 10.47 -13.83 -5.45
N ARG A 5 11.69 -13.28 -5.36
CA ARG A 5 11.91 -11.83 -5.19
C ARG A 5 11.43 -11.08 -6.43
N THR A 6 11.73 -11.59 -7.62
CA THR A 6 11.27 -11.03 -8.89
C THR A 6 9.74 -11.03 -8.98
N LEU A 7 9.08 -12.14 -8.63
CA LEU A 7 7.63 -12.25 -8.70
C LEU A 7 6.91 -11.29 -7.73
N ILE A 8 7.45 -11.12 -6.51
CA ILE A 8 6.86 -10.21 -5.51
C ILE A 8 7.14 -8.74 -5.86
N TYR A 9 8.27 -8.44 -6.50
CA TYR A 9 8.61 -7.07 -6.91
C TYR A 9 7.90 -6.61 -8.20
N LEU A 10 7.58 -7.55 -9.10
CA LEU A 10 6.99 -7.26 -10.41
C LEU A 10 5.79 -6.30 -10.35
N PRO A 11 4.81 -6.43 -9.44
CA PRO A 11 3.67 -5.52 -9.35
C PRO A 11 4.06 -4.06 -9.11
N ALA A 12 5.13 -3.81 -8.36
CA ALA A 12 5.54 -2.46 -7.97
C ALA A 12 6.05 -1.63 -9.16
N VAL A 13 6.56 -2.30 -10.20
CA VAL A 13 7.12 -1.66 -11.41
C VAL A 13 6.03 -1.37 -12.45
N LEU A 14 4.89 -2.04 -12.36
CA LEU A 14 3.79 -1.85 -13.31
C LEU A 14 3.13 -0.47 -13.12
N PRO A 15 2.79 0.24 -14.22
CA PRO A 15 2.02 1.47 -14.13
C PRO A 15 0.68 1.24 -13.42
N THR A 16 0.34 2.10 -12.46
CA THR A 16 -0.90 1.96 -11.67
C THR A 16 -2.15 1.90 -12.55
N LEU A 17 -2.16 2.65 -13.66
CA LEU A 17 -3.25 2.63 -14.64
C LEU A 17 -3.45 1.24 -15.26
N VAL A 18 -2.37 0.58 -15.67
CA VAL A 18 -2.42 -0.76 -16.27
C VAL A 18 -2.94 -1.77 -15.24
N VAL A 19 -2.39 -1.73 -14.02
CA VAL A 19 -2.85 -2.58 -12.90
C VAL A 19 -4.35 -2.38 -12.67
N GLY A 20 -4.79 -1.13 -12.54
CA GLY A 20 -6.19 -0.82 -12.31
C GLY A 20 -7.12 -1.29 -13.43
N LEU A 21 -6.74 -1.15 -14.70
CA LEU A 21 -7.54 -1.64 -15.83
C LEU A 21 -7.64 -3.17 -15.85
N VAL A 22 -6.53 -3.86 -15.59
CA VAL A 22 -6.50 -5.33 -15.50
C VAL A 22 -7.38 -5.79 -14.35
N PHE A 23 -7.23 -5.21 -13.15
CA PHE A 23 -8.06 -5.58 -12.00
C PHE A 23 -9.53 -5.20 -12.17
N LYS A 24 -9.85 -4.11 -12.86
CA LYS A 24 -11.23 -3.78 -13.22
C LYS A 24 -11.86 -4.84 -14.11
N SER A 25 -11.09 -5.43 -15.03
CA SER A 25 -11.52 -6.58 -15.84
C SER A 25 -11.66 -7.85 -14.98
N ILE A 26 -10.67 -8.18 -14.16
CA ILE A 26 -10.67 -9.36 -13.28
C ILE A 26 -11.86 -9.34 -12.31
N LEU A 27 -12.13 -8.18 -11.72
CA LEU A 27 -13.16 -7.95 -10.71
C LEU A 27 -14.53 -7.59 -11.31
N ASN A 28 -14.69 -7.68 -12.64
CA ASN A 28 -15.98 -7.45 -13.28
C ASN A 28 -17.00 -8.48 -12.76
N PRO A 29 -18.18 -8.05 -12.27
CA PRO A 29 -19.13 -8.96 -11.64
C PRO A 29 -19.71 -10.00 -12.61
N ALA A 30 -19.90 -9.61 -13.87
CA ALA A 30 -20.51 -10.44 -14.91
C ALA A 30 -19.46 -11.31 -15.61
N THR A 31 -18.43 -10.68 -16.18
CA THR A 31 -17.47 -11.34 -17.09
C THR A 31 -16.08 -11.56 -16.48
N GLY A 32 -15.84 -11.11 -15.25
CA GLY A 32 -14.51 -11.15 -14.64
C GLY A 32 -14.05 -12.56 -14.30
N VAL A 33 -12.75 -12.81 -14.51
CA VAL A 33 -12.14 -14.13 -14.27
C VAL A 33 -12.28 -14.58 -12.83
N LEU A 34 -12.29 -13.66 -11.85
CA LEU A 34 -12.46 -14.01 -10.44
C LEU A 34 -13.83 -14.65 -10.18
N ASN A 35 -14.91 -13.99 -10.58
CA ASN A 35 -16.26 -14.51 -10.39
C ASN A 35 -16.53 -15.73 -11.26
N SER A 36 -16.04 -15.75 -12.49
CA SER A 36 -16.18 -16.91 -13.38
C SER A 36 -15.43 -18.14 -12.84
N GLY A 37 -14.23 -17.95 -12.28
CA GLY A 37 -13.48 -18.99 -11.59
C GLY A 37 -14.23 -19.52 -10.36
N LEU A 38 -14.72 -18.63 -9.49
CA LEU A 38 -15.53 -19.00 -8.33
C LEU A 38 -16.77 -19.81 -8.73
N ARG A 39 -17.48 -19.40 -9.78
CA ARG A 39 -18.64 -20.15 -10.30
C ARG A 39 -18.24 -21.52 -10.87
N ALA A 40 -17.12 -21.60 -11.59
CA ALA A 40 -16.65 -22.84 -12.21
C ALA A 40 -16.28 -23.93 -11.17
N ILE A 41 -15.74 -23.53 -10.01
CA ILE A 41 -15.37 -24.46 -8.93
C ILE A 41 -16.51 -24.70 -7.92
N GLY A 42 -17.73 -24.28 -8.23
CA GLY A 42 -18.90 -24.46 -7.35
C GLY A 42 -19.03 -23.44 -6.20
N LEU A 43 -18.12 -22.46 -6.09
CA LEU A 43 -18.13 -21.39 -5.10
C LEU A 43 -18.89 -20.14 -5.59
N GLY A 44 -19.91 -20.31 -6.44
CA GLY A 44 -20.65 -19.20 -7.04
C GLY A 44 -21.32 -18.27 -6.01
N ALA A 45 -21.63 -18.76 -4.81
CA ALA A 45 -22.16 -17.94 -3.71
C ALA A 45 -21.17 -16.88 -3.19
N LEU A 46 -19.87 -17.08 -3.43
CA LEU A 46 -18.83 -16.10 -3.09
C LEU A 46 -18.57 -15.09 -4.23
N ALA A 47 -19.24 -15.23 -5.38
CA ALA A 47 -19.10 -14.26 -6.47
C ALA A 47 -19.79 -12.95 -6.07
N GLN A 48 -19.02 -11.88 -5.94
CA GLN A 48 -19.49 -10.59 -5.45
C GLN A 48 -19.40 -9.48 -6.51
N ARG A 49 -20.00 -8.33 -6.19
CA ARG A 49 -19.90 -7.09 -6.98
C ARG A 49 -18.76 -6.22 -6.46
N TRP A 50 -17.54 -6.75 -6.48
CA TRP A 50 -16.34 -6.20 -5.80
C TRP A 50 -16.16 -4.68 -5.87
N LEU A 51 -16.31 -4.08 -7.05
CA LEU A 51 -16.09 -2.64 -7.27
C LEU A 51 -17.39 -1.80 -7.29
N VAL A 52 -18.55 -2.44 -7.16
CA VAL A 52 -19.87 -1.81 -7.33
C VAL A 52 -20.70 -1.87 -6.05
N ASP A 53 -20.45 -2.84 -5.19
CA ASP A 53 -21.03 -2.90 -3.86
C ASP A 53 -20.34 -1.89 -2.93
N VAL A 54 -21.13 -1.11 -2.20
CA VAL A 54 -20.66 -0.02 -1.33
C VAL A 54 -19.78 -0.51 -0.18
N HIS A 55 -20.00 -1.73 0.30
CA HIS A 55 -19.24 -2.33 1.39
C HIS A 55 -17.97 -3.04 0.90
N LEU A 56 -17.92 -3.44 -0.38
CA LEU A 56 -16.79 -4.19 -0.93
C LEU A 56 -15.84 -3.35 -1.78
N ALA A 57 -16.28 -2.20 -2.31
CA ALA A 57 -15.48 -1.37 -3.19
C ALA A 57 -14.16 -0.92 -2.54
N LEU A 58 -14.23 -0.37 -1.32
CA LEU A 58 -13.04 0.10 -0.61
C LEU A 58 -12.10 -1.06 -0.22
N PRO A 59 -12.57 -2.17 0.41
CA PRO A 59 -11.72 -3.34 0.65
C PRO A 59 -11.07 -3.91 -0.61
N SER A 60 -11.79 -3.92 -1.74
CA SER A 60 -11.25 -4.39 -3.01
C SER A 60 -10.13 -3.50 -3.52
N ILE A 61 -10.28 -2.16 -3.42
CA ILE A 61 -9.20 -1.23 -3.76
C ILE A 61 -7.99 -1.44 -2.84
N ILE A 62 -8.20 -1.57 -1.53
CA ILE A 62 -7.13 -1.79 -0.55
C ILE A 62 -6.36 -3.07 -0.87
N ALA A 63 -7.05 -4.16 -1.23
CA ALA A 63 -6.41 -5.42 -1.60
C ALA A 63 -5.51 -5.27 -2.85
N VAL A 64 -5.99 -4.57 -3.89
CA VAL A 64 -5.23 -4.34 -5.12
C VAL A 64 -4.05 -3.39 -4.87
N ASP A 65 -4.25 -2.31 -4.12
CA ASP A 65 -3.20 -1.36 -3.76
C ASP A 65 -2.12 -2.01 -2.90
N THR A 66 -2.51 -2.83 -1.91
CA THR A 66 -1.59 -3.60 -1.07
C THR A 66 -0.79 -4.59 -1.91
N TRP A 67 -1.44 -5.36 -2.79
CA TRP A 67 -0.76 -6.28 -3.69
C TRP A 67 0.29 -5.57 -4.56
N LYS A 68 -0.06 -4.39 -5.11
CA LYS A 68 0.86 -3.57 -5.89
C LYS A 68 2.01 -3.04 -5.05
N GLY A 69 1.73 -2.54 -3.84
CA GLY A 69 2.70 -1.91 -2.94
C GLY A 69 3.65 -2.89 -2.25
N THR A 70 3.26 -4.16 -2.12
CA THR A 70 4.03 -5.20 -1.40
C THR A 70 5.48 -5.29 -1.88
N GLY A 71 5.72 -5.18 -3.19
CA GLY A 71 7.06 -5.30 -3.77
C GLY A 71 8.05 -4.26 -3.24
N TYR A 72 7.64 -3.00 -3.14
CA TYR A 72 8.49 -1.91 -2.66
C TYR A 72 8.76 -2.04 -1.14
N ILE A 73 7.72 -2.38 -0.36
CA ILE A 73 7.83 -2.60 1.09
C ILE A 73 8.81 -3.74 1.38
N MET A 74 8.70 -4.85 0.63
CA MET A 74 9.60 -5.98 0.75
C MET A 74 11.06 -5.58 0.53
N VAL A 75 11.36 -4.73 -0.47
CA VAL A 75 12.74 -4.31 -0.75
C VAL A 75 13.34 -3.55 0.42
N ILE A 76 12.60 -2.61 1.02
CA ILE A 76 13.09 -1.85 2.18
C ILE A 76 13.30 -2.77 3.37
N LEU A 77 12.34 -3.64 3.67
CA LEU A 77 12.46 -4.57 4.80
C LEU A 77 13.59 -5.59 4.58
N LEU A 78 13.82 -6.06 3.35
CA LEU A 78 14.93 -6.95 3.03
C LEU A 78 16.28 -6.24 3.17
N ALA A 79 16.38 -4.96 2.80
CA ALA A 79 17.59 -4.17 3.04
C ALA A 79 17.86 -4.02 4.54
N GLY A 80 16.82 -3.70 5.32
CA GLY A 80 16.92 -3.63 6.79
C GLY A 80 17.24 -4.97 7.45
N LEU A 81 16.75 -6.10 6.91
CA LEU A 81 17.13 -7.42 7.38
C LEU A 81 18.59 -7.75 7.08
N GLN A 82 19.10 -7.33 5.92
CA GLN A 82 20.50 -7.55 5.52
C GLN A 82 21.49 -6.72 6.34
N SER A 83 21.07 -5.61 6.93
CA SER A 83 21.93 -4.80 7.82
C SER A 83 22.08 -5.40 9.22
N ILE A 84 21.29 -6.40 9.61
CA ILE A 84 21.39 -7.04 10.92
C ILE A 84 22.60 -7.99 10.93
N PRO A 85 23.61 -7.78 11.79
CA PRO A 85 24.77 -8.67 11.88
C PRO A 85 24.37 -10.11 12.23
N GLY A 86 25.01 -11.08 11.55
CA GLY A 86 24.75 -12.50 11.76
C GLY A 86 25.07 -13.01 13.17
N GLU A 87 26.03 -12.37 13.84
CA GLU A 87 26.51 -12.70 15.20
C GLU A 87 25.38 -12.71 16.25
N TYR A 88 24.37 -11.84 16.13
CA TYR A 88 23.21 -11.85 17.04
C TYR A 88 22.44 -13.16 16.94
N TYR A 89 22.28 -13.70 15.73
CA TYR A 89 21.57 -14.96 15.51
C TYR A 89 22.38 -16.18 15.92
N GLU A 90 23.71 -16.12 15.79
CA GLU A 90 24.63 -17.15 16.24
C GLU A 90 24.66 -17.23 17.78
N ALA A 91 24.82 -16.09 18.44
CA ALA A 91 24.76 -16.00 19.91
C ALA A 91 23.44 -16.54 20.45
N ALA A 92 22.31 -16.12 19.87
CA ALA A 92 21.01 -16.61 20.27
C ALA A 92 20.81 -18.12 20.04
N ALA A 93 21.46 -18.70 19.02
CA ALA A 93 21.43 -20.13 18.79
C ALA A 93 22.23 -20.90 19.87
N ILE A 94 23.36 -20.35 20.33
CA ILE A 94 24.13 -20.90 21.45
C ILE A 94 23.31 -20.85 22.75
N ASP A 95 22.56 -19.78 22.96
CA ASP A 95 21.66 -19.60 24.11
C ASP A 95 20.36 -20.44 24.02
N GLY A 96 20.20 -21.25 22.98
CA GLY A 96 19.03 -22.12 22.79
C GLY A 96 17.74 -21.38 22.39
N ALA A 97 17.84 -20.14 21.88
CA ALA A 97 16.69 -19.35 21.46
C ALA A 97 16.00 -19.95 20.23
N ASN A 98 14.70 -20.25 20.37
CA ASN A 98 13.88 -20.74 19.25
C ASN A 98 13.60 -19.63 18.21
N ALA A 99 12.98 -19.99 17.09
CA ALA A 99 12.69 -19.04 16.00
C ALA A 99 11.81 -17.85 16.43
N TRP A 100 10.84 -18.06 17.32
CA TRP A 100 9.98 -16.99 17.82
C TRP A 100 10.73 -16.04 18.75
N ALA A 101 11.62 -16.57 19.60
CA ALA A 101 12.48 -15.77 20.46
C ALA A 101 13.42 -14.88 19.63
N ARG A 102 14.04 -15.44 18.58
CA ARG A 102 14.88 -14.67 17.64
C ARG A 102 14.09 -13.60 16.88
N LEU A 103 12.89 -13.92 16.40
CA LEU A 103 12.04 -12.94 15.72
C LEU A 103 11.68 -11.77 16.65
N ARG A 104 11.21 -12.05 17.86
CA ARG A 104 10.71 -11.04 18.79
C ARG A 104 11.80 -10.18 19.42
N HIS A 105 12.96 -10.76 19.74
CA HIS A 105 13.99 -10.09 20.53
C HIS A 105 15.19 -9.61 19.71
N ILE A 106 15.37 -10.09 18.47
CA ILE A 106 16.49 -9.70 17.61
C ILE A 106 15.96 -9.08 16.33
N THR A 107 15.21 -9.84 15.54
CA THR A 107 14.80 -9.40 14.21
C THR A 107 13.87 -8.19 14.27
N LEU A 108 12.77 -8.25 15.03
CA LEU A 108 11.80 -7.15 15.09
C LEU A 108 12.42 -5.86 15.65
N PRO A 109 13.12 -5.87 16.80
CA PRO A 109 13.74 -4.66 17.34
C PRO A 109 14.77 -4.04 16.38
N LEU A 110 15.67 -4.85 15.81
CA LEU A 110 16.70 -4.34 14.91
C LEU A 110 16.15 -3.96 13.51
N LEU A 111 14.96 -4.44 13.16
CA LEU A 111 14.25 -4.05 11.92
C LEU A 111 13.34 -2.82 12.12
N MET A 112 13.11 -2.36 13.36
CA MET A 112 12.23 -1.22 13.65
C MET A 112 12.57 0.05 12.87
N PRO A 113 13.84 0.43 12.63
CA PRO A 113 14.16 1.59 11.81
C PRO A 113 13.60 1.47 10.38
N ALA A 114 13.79 0.31 9.74
CA ALA A 114 13.27 0.03 8.40
C ALA A 114 11.73 -0.01 8.36
N ILE A 115 11.09 -0.57 9.39
CA ILE A 115 9.62 -0.56 9.54
C ILE A 115 9.14 0.89 9.66
N THR A 116 9.77 1.69 10.52
CA THR A 116 9.39 3.09 10.77
C THR A 116 9.47 3.93 9.49
N VAL A 117 10.59 3.83 8.76
CA VAL A 117 10.76 4.48 7.44
C VAL A 117 9.66 4.05 6.48
N THR A 118 9.41 2.75 6.37
CA THR A 118 8.42 2.23 5.43
C THR A 118 7.00 2.67 5.79
N THR A 119 6.63 2.64 7.07
CA THR A 119 5.33 3.10 7.56
C THR A 119 5.12 4.58 7.27
N VAL A 120 6.12 5.42 7.53
CA VAL A 120 6.10 6.84 7.22
C VAL A 120 5.86 7.09 5.73
N LEU A 121 6.63 6.44 4.86
CA LEU A 121 6.50 6.61 3.42
C LEU A 121 5.12 6.17 2.93
N ASN A 122 4.57 5.10 3.49
CA ASN A 122 3.21 4.62 3.18
C ASN A 122 2.13 5.59 3.68
N LEU A 123 2.27 6.21 4.85
CA LEU A 123 1.33 7.22 5.33
C LEU A 123 1.32 8.44 4.41
N LEU A 124 2.50 8.93 4.00
CA LEU A 124 2.61 10.03 3.05
C LEU A 124 2.01 9.67 1.69
N TYR A 125 2.20 8.43 1.22
CA TYR A 125 1.56 7.92 0.01
C TYR A 125 0.03 7.91 0.14
N ALA A 126 -0.51 7.36 1.24
CA ALA A 126 -1.94 7.20 1.45
C ALA A 126 -2.70 8.54 1.44
N ILE A 127 -2.11 9.61 1.98
CA ILE A 127 -2.72 10.95 1.99
C ILE A 127 -2.96 11.47 0.57
N LYS A 128 -2.07 11.14 -0.38
CA LYS A 128 -2.16 11.58 -1.77
C LYS A 128 -2.65 10.51 -2.75
N VAL A 129 -3.22 9.41 -2.24
CA VAL A 129 -3.70 8.32 -3.09
C VAL A 129 -4.74 8.87 -4.07
N PHE A 130 -4.60 8.50 -5.35
CA PHE A 130 -5.47 8.97 -6.42
C PHE A 130 -5.61 7.90 -7.50
N ASP A 131 -4.49 7.53 -8.11
CA ASP A 131 -4.45 6.73 -9.34
C ASP A 131 -5.27 5.45 -9.24
N ILE A 132 -5.04 4.65 -8.18
CA ILE A 132 -5.70 3.35 -8.02
C ILE A 132 -7.20 3.49 -7.76
N VAL A 133 -7.60 4.48 -6.95
CA VAL A 133 -9.00 4.78 -6.64
C VAL A 133 -9.71 5.24 -7.91
N TYR A 134 -9.09 6.16 -8.64
CA TYR A 134 -9.63 6.74 -9.86
C TYR A 134 -9.90 5.66 -10.92
N VAL A 135 -8.92 4.79 -11.18
CA VAL A 135 -9.02 3.78 -12.24
C VAL A 135 -10.01 2.68 -11.89
N LEU A 136 -10.02 2.21 -10.65
CA LEU A 136 -10.90 1.10 -10.23
C LEU A 136 -12.36 1.54 -10.07
N THR A 137 -12.60 2.70 -9.45
CA THR A 137 -13.96 3.09 -9.03
C THR A 137 -14.33 4.55 -9.29
N ASN A 138 -13.36 5.41 -9.58
CA ASN A 138 -13.57 6.86 -9.71
C ASN A 138 -14.26 7.49 -8.48
N GLY A 139 -13.95 6.96 -7.28
CA GLY A 139 -14.55 7.39 -6.01
C GLY A 139 -15.94 6.82 -5.73
N GLY A 140 -16.43 5.86 -6.52
CA GLY A 140 -17.73 5.21 -6.32
C GLY A 140 -17.67 3.87 -5.57
N PRO A 141 -18.85 3.26 -5.28
CA PRO A 141 -20.21 3.77 -5.53
C PRO A 141 -20.62 4.84 -4.50
N GLY A 142 -21.40 5.84 -4.92
CA GLY A 142 -22.00 6.82 -4.00
C GLY A 142 -21.03 7.56 -3.07
N PHE A 143 -19.79 7.82 -3.53
CA PHE A 143 -18.69 8.43 -2.76
C PHE A 143 -17.96 7.51 -1.77
N ALA A 144 -18.29 6.21 -1.70
CA ALA A 144 -17.73 5.29 -0.71
C ALA A 144 -16.21 5.06 -0.79
N THR A 145 -15.61 5.36 -1.94
CA THR A 145 -14.15 5.28 -2.14
C THR A 145 -13.55 6.63 -2.49
N GLU A 146 -14.32 7.72 -2.37
CA GLU A 146 -13.84 9.05 -2.75
C GLU A 146 -12.69 9.49 -1.86
N VAL A 147 -11.61 9.92 -2.51
CA VAL A 147 -10.43 10.53 -1.90
C VAL A 147 -10.27 11.95 -2.40
N VAL A 148 -9.52 12.78 -1.67
CA VAL A 148 -9.47 14.22 -1.92
C VAL A 148 -9.06 14.53 -3.37
N PHE A 149 -8.07 13.82 -3.91
CA PHE A 149 -7.65 14.02 -5.31
C PHE A 149 -8.70 13.59 -6.35
N THR A 150 -9.56 12.61 -6.05
CA THR A 150 -10.70 12.31 -6.93
C THR A 150 -11.78 13.39 -6.88
N ALA A 151 -12.00 14.02 -5.73
CA ALA A 151 -12.90 15.17 -5.61
C ALA A 151 -12.33 16.39 -6.36
N VAL A 152 -11.03 16.67 -6.23
CA VAL A 152 -10.32 17.69 -7.01
C VAL A 152 -10.53 17.45 -8.50
N PHE A 153 -10.24 16.24 -8.99
CA PHE A 153 -10.38 15.90 -10.40
C PHE A 153 -11.81 16.11 -10.94
N LYS A 154 -12.83 15.80 -10.13
CA LYS A 154 -14.24 16.08 -10.45
C LYS A 154 -14.51 17.58 -10.59
N GLU A 155 -13.98 18.43 -9.72
CA GLU A 155 -14.15 19.90 -9.84
C GLU A 155 -13.43 20.45 -11.08
N PHE A 156 -12.23 19.94 -11.41
CA PHE A 156 -11.55 20.27 -12.67
C PHE A 156 -12.39 19.88 -13.89
N SER A 157 -13.02 18.70 -13.87
CA SER A 157 -13.88 18.21 -14.96
C SER A 157 -15.19 19.02 -15.11
N LYS A 158 -15.65 19.67 -14.04
CA LYS A 158 -16.78 20.60 -14.05
C LYS A 158 -16.39 22.02 -14.51
N GLY A 159 -15.13 22.26 -14.88
CA GLY A 159 -14.61 23.59 -15.24
C GLY A 159 -14.39 24.51 -14.04
N ARG A 160 -14.53 24.02 -12.81
CA ARG A 160 -14.35 24.79 -11.57
C ARG A 160 -12.89 24.78 -11.10
N TYR A 161 -12.01 25.24 -11.98
CA TYR A 161 -10.55 25.18 -11.76
C TYR A 161 -10.11 25.90 -10.48
N GLY A 162 -10.72 27.04 -10.15
CA GLY A 162 -10.40 27.77 -8.91
C GLY A 162 -10.64 26.96 -7.64
N VAL A 163 -11.74 26.19 -7.58
CA VAL A 163 -12.05 25.31 -6.43
C VAL A 163 -11.07 24.15 -6.38
N GLY A 164 -10.83 23.49 -7.52
CA GLY A 164 -9.86 22.39 -7.61
C GLY A 164 -8.47 22.81 -7.15
N THR A 165 -7.96 23.93 -7.66
CA THR A 165 -6.65 24.49 -7.27
C THR A 165 -6.62 24.86 -5.79
N ALA A 166 -7.65 25.50 -5.23
CA ALA A 166 -7.69 25.84 -3.81
C ALA A 166 -7.58 24.61 -2.90
N ILE A 167 -8.31 23.54 -3.22
CA ILE A 167 -8.24 22.26 -2.48
C ILE A 167 -6.85 21.65 -2.61
N SER A 168 -6.27 21.62 -3.81
CA SER A 168 -4.91 21.11 -4.04
C SER A 168 -3.85 21.89 -3.28
N THR A 169 -3.93 23.22 -3.23
CA THR A 169 -2.99 24.07 -2.49
C THR A 169 -3.10 23.83 -0.98
N LEU A 170 -4.32 23.69 -0.45
CA LEU A 170 -4.52 23.38 0.97
C LEU A 170 -3.92 22.02 1.34
N LEU A 171 -4.17 20.99 0.52
CA LEU A 171 -3.56 19.68 0.68
C LEU A 171 -2.04 19.74 0.64
N PHE A 172 -1.47 20.51 -0.29
CA PHE A 172 -0.03 20.69 -0.40
C PHE A 172 0.56 21.26 0.91
N VAL A 173 -0.06 22.28 1.50
CA VAL A 173 0.38 22.84 2.79
C VAL A 173 0.29 21.79 3.90
N ILE A 174 -0.81 21.04 3.99
CA ILE A 174 -0.97 19.96 4.97
C ILE A 174 0.13 18.91 4.79
N MET A 175 0.41 18.49 3.56
CA MET A 175 1.45 17.50 3.26
C MET A 175 2.85 18.00 3.61
N VAL A 176 3.16 19.28 3.37
CA VAL A 176 4.45 19.88 3.76
C VAL A 176 4.61 19.90 5.27
N VAL A 177 3.56 20.31 6.00
CA VAL A 177 3.57 20.33 7.47
C VAL A 177 3.76 18.93 8.03
N LEU A 178 2.98 17.95 7.57
CA LEU A 178 3.09 16.57 8.01
C LEU A 178 4.46 15.98 7.66
N GLY A 179 4.93 16.16 6.42
CA GLY A 179 6.24 15.70 5.98
C GLY A 179 7.38 16.27 6.83
N TYR A 180 7.32 17.57 7.15
CA TYR A 180 8.29 18.20 8.04
C TYR A 180 8.32 17.55 9.43
N TYR A 181 7.16 17.37 10.08
CA TYR A 181 7.10 16.77 11.41
C TYR A 181 7.59 15.32 11.39
N VAL A 182 7.21 14.57 10.36
CA VAL A 182 7.60 13.17 10.22
C VAL A 182 9.12 13.04 10.05
N ILE A 183 9.74 13.80 9.16
CA ILE A 183 11.20 13.81 8.99
C ILE A 183 11.90 14.23 10.28
N ARG A 184 11.36 15.23 10.98
CA ARG A 184 11.93 15.72 12.24
C ARG A 184 11.84 14.71 13.39
N LEU A 185 10.79 13.87 13.43
CA LEU A 185 10.67 12.79 14.40
C LEU A 185 11.66 11.66 14.10
N MET A 186 11.83 11.29 12.83
CA MET A 186 12.74 10.21 12.43
C MET A 186 14.22 10.58 12.67
N THR A 187 14.63 11.79 12.28
CA THR A 187 16.01 12.27 12.50
C THR A 187 16.38 12.39 13.99
N ARG A 188 15.40 12.60 14.88
CA ARG A 188 15.64 12.60 16.34
C ARG A 188 15.88 11.19 16.89
N GLN A 189 15.24 10.17 16.34
CA GLN A 189 15.46 8.79 16.75
C GLN A 189 16.85 8.32 16.35
N GLU A 190 17.29 8.61 15.12
CA GLU A 190 18.66 8.30 14.65
C GLU A 190 19.75 8.97 15.51
N GLN A 191 19.52 10.19 16.01
CA GLN A 191 20.46 10.90 16.89
C GLN A 191 20.47 10.40 18.34
N THR A 192 19.42 9.70 18.78
CA THR A 192 19.33 9.15 20.14
C THR A 192 19.90 7.73 20.22
N GLU A 193 19.93 7.03 19.08
CA GLU A 193 20.45 5.66 18.94
C GLU A 193 21.94 5.59 18.56
N ALA A 194 22.55 6.72 18.15
CA ALA A 194 23.97 6.86 17.83
C ALA A 194 24.80 7.34 19.04
#